data_AF-R7PWA4-F1
#
_entry.id   AF-R7PWA4-F1
#
_cell.length_a   1.000
_cell.length_b   1.000
_cell.length_c   1.000
_cell.angle_alpha   90.00
_cell.angle_beta   90.00
_cell.angle_gamma   90.00
#
_symmetry.space_group_name_H-M   'P 1'
#
loop_
_entity.id
_entity.type
_entity.pdbx_description
1 polymer ?
#
loop_
_entity_poly.entity_id
_entity_poly.type
_entity_poly.pdbx_seq_one_letter_code
_entity_poly.pdbx_strand_id
1 'polypeptide(L)'
;MDERIEECGLRQVREYTARRVTAVTAFALWVWVVLSVTEGVVFVLAPEAVAGSYLFSETLLFEGLIMLSSGVCALIGALFCRRKGQWNIVAAACATASIIPLMLVPVGDIAGLLYASVGLAVTLRVVRTRWASARLA
;
A
#
# COMPACT_ATOMS: atom_id res chain seq x y z
N MET A 1 -13.37 42.30 -6.93
CA MET A 1 -12.16 41.97 -6.14
C MET A 1 -12.31 40.62 -5.45
N ASP A 2 -13.55 40.15 -5.24
CA ASP A 2 -13.89 38.86 -4.65
C ASP A 2 -13.44 37.62 -5.44
N GLU A 3 -13.61 37.56 -6.77
CA GLU A 3 -13.26 36.35 -7.55
C GLU A 3 -11.79 35.93 -7.41
N ARG A 4 -10.85 36.89 -7.37
CA ARG A 4 -9.41 36.56 -7.21
C ARG A 4 -9.07 36.06 -5.82
N ILE A 5 -9.81 36.51 -4.80
CA ILE A 5 -9.60 36.08 -3.41
C ILE A 5 -10.18 34.67 -3.23
N GLU A 6 -11.32 34.39 -3.84
CA GLU A 6 -11.93 33.06 -3.89
C GLU A 6 -11.05 32.05 -4.62
N GLU A 7 -10.53 32.40 -5.80
CA GLU A 7 -9.59 31.55 -6.56
C GLU A 7 -8.29 31.28 -5.81
N CYS A 8 -7.76 32.29 -5.09
CA CYS A 8 -6.54 32.14 -4.30
C CYS A 8 -6.76 31.23 -3.08
N GLY A 9 -7.90 31.40 -2.39
CA GLY A 9 -8.30 30.55 -1.27
C GLY A 9 -8.52 29.09 -1.70
N LEU A 10 -9.19 28.87 -2.84
CA LEU A 10 -9.39 27.54 -3.42
C LEU A 10 -8.05 26.87 -3.79
N ARG A 11 -7.09 27.63 -4.35
CA ARG A 11 -5.72 27.12 -4.61
C ARG A 11 -5.01 26.69 -3.33
N GLN A 12 -5.07 27.48 -2.26
CA GLN A 12 -4.43 27.14 -0.98
C GLN A 12 -5.05 25.89 -0.33
N VAL A 13 -6.38 25.80 -0.27
CA VAL A 13 -7.09 24.62 0.26
C VAL A 13 -6.75 23.37 -0.54
N ARG A 14 -6.60 23.52 -1.87
CA ARG A 14 -6.23 22.43 -2.77
C ARG A 14 -4.79 21.96 -2.56
N GLU A 15 -3.83 22.86 -2.45
CA GLU A 15 -2.44 22.49 -2.14
C GLU A 15 -2.31 21.80 -0.78
N TYR A 16 -3.03 22.32 0.23
CA TYR A 16 -3.04 21.74 1.57
C TYR A 16 -3.61 20.32 1.56
N THR A 17 -4.73 20.12 0.86
CA THR A 17 -5.39 18.81 0.72
C THR A 17 -4.48 17.81 -0.01
N ALA A 18 -3.85 18.23 -1.10
CA ALA A 18 -2.90 17.40 -1.85
C ALA A 18 -1.72 16.97 -0.97
N ARG A 19 -1.09 17.89 -0.22
CA ARG A 19 0.03 17.58 0.68
C ARG A 19 -0.37 16.60 1.79
N ARG A 20 -1.51 16.82 2.45
CA ARG A 20 -2.02 15.90 3.49
C ARG A 20 -2.26 14.51 2.93
N VAL A 21 -2.89 14.41 1.77
CA VAL A 21 -3.15 13.12 1.11
C VAL A 21 -1.85 12.39 0.79
N THR A 22 -0.86 13.07 0.24
CA THR A 22 0.44 12.46 -0.07
C THR A 22 1.12 11.96 1.21
N ALA A 23 1.09 12.74 2.30
CA ALA A 23 1.66 12.33 3.57
C ALA A 23 0.95 11.10 4.16
N VAL A 24 -0.38 11.06 4.16
CA VAL A 24 -1.16 9.92 4.68
C VAL A 24 -0.94 8.67 3.82
N THR A 25 -0.93 8.81 2.49
CA THR A 25 -0.68 7.69 1.57
C THR A 25 0.72 7.13 1.75
N ALA A 26 1.72 8.00 1.83
CA ALA A 26 3.10 7.59 2.06
C ALA A 26 3.27 6.90 3.42
N PHE A 27 2.61 7.40 4.47
CA PHE A 27 2.61 6.76 5.78
C PHE A 27 1.96 5.38 5.75
N ALA A 28 0.78 5.24 5.13
CA ALA A 28 0.09 3.96 5.01
C ALA A 28 0.94 2.93 4.24
N LEU A 29 1.59 3.34 3.16
CA LEU A 29 2.50 2.48 2.40
C LEU A 29 3.74 2.10 3.22
N TRP A 30 4.28 3.01 4.02
CA TRP A 30 5.38 2.70 4.92
C TRP A 30 5.00 1.68 6.00
N VAL A 31 3.82 1.83 6.61
CA VAL A 31 3.30 0.85 7.58
C VAL A 31 3.14 -0.52 6.92
N TRP A 32 2.61 -0.55 5.70
CA TRP A 32 2.49 -1.77 4.92
C TRP A 32 3.84 -2.45 4.68
N VAL A 33 4.85 -1.69 4.23
CA VAL A 33 6.21 -2.20 4.03
C VAL A 33 6.74 -2.81 5.32
N VAL A 34 6.63 -2.13 6.46
CA VAL A 34 7.13 -2.63 7.73
C VAL A 34 6.47 -3.94 8.12
N LEU A 35 5.13 -4.02 8.05
CA LEU A 35 4.40 -5.25 8.38
C LEU A 35 4.79 -6.40 7.46
N SER A 36 4.69 -6.19 6.15
CA SER A 36 4.97 -7.22 5.15
C SER A 36 6.42 -7.71 5.15
N VAL A 37 7.38 -6.80 5.36
CA VAL A 37 8.80 -7.19 5.47
C VAL A 37 9.07 -7.92 6.78
N THR A 38 8.48 -7.47 7.90
CA THR A 38 8.69 -8.12 9.19
C THR A 38 8.14 -9.55 9.18
N GLU A 39 6.89 -9.74 8.77
CA GLU A 39 6.30 -11.08 8.64
C GLU A 39 7.05 -11.92 7.61
N GLY A 40 7.35 -11.33 6.45
CA GLY A 40 8.07 -12.00 5.38
C GLY A 40 9.44 -12.53 5.82
N VAL A 41 10.21 -11.71 6.54
CA VAL A 41 11.52 -12.10 7.08
C VAL A 41 11.39 -13.18 8.15
N VAL A 42 10.43 -13.05 9.06
CA VAL A 42 10.20 -14.04 10.13
C VAL A 42 9.85 -15.40 9.53
N PHE A 43 8.95 -15.44 8.56
CA PHE A 43 8.51 -16.69 7.94
C PHE A 43 9.57 -17.32 7.01
N VAL A 44 10.47 -16.52 6.42
CA VAL A 44 11.56 -17.04 5.58
C VAL A 44 12.76 -17.51 6.41
N LEU A 45 13.18 -16.74 7.43
CA LEU A 45 14.42 -17.01 8.18
C LEU A 45 14.24 -17.96 9.36
N ALA A 46 13.05 -17.97 9.98
CA ALA A 46 12.78 -18.80 11.15
C ALA A 46 11.40 -19.47 11.10
N PRO A 47 11.02 -20.14 9.99
CA PRO A 47 9.73 -20.80 9.88
C PRO A 47 9.51 -21.84 10.98
N GLU A 48 10.57 -22.55 11.39
CA GLU A 48 10.50 -23.59 12.42
C GLU A 48 10.21 -23.03 13.82
N ALA A 49 10.68 -21.81 14.11
CA ALA A 49 10.39 -21.13 15.38
C ALA A 49 8.92 -20.72 15.49
N VAL A 50 8.23 -20.58 14.35
CA VAL A 50 6.81 -20.21 14.27
C VAL A 50 5.92 -21.45 14.17
N ALA A 51 6.33 -22.45 13.39
CA ALA A 51 5.57 -23.65 13.06
C ALA A 51 5.64 -24.78 14.10
N GLY A 52 6.77 -24.90 14.80
CA GLY A 52 7.08 -26.07 15.62
C GLY A 52 7.21 -27.40 14.85
N SER A 53 7.09 -27.41 13.51
CA SER A 53 7.20 -28.62 12.67
C SER A 53 7.59 -28.32 11.22
N TYR A 54 8.28 -29.26 10.55
CA TYR A 54 8.79 -29.12 9.19
C TYR A 54 7.71 -29.05 8.10
N LEU A 55 6.57 -29.74 8.27
CA LEU A 55 5.46 -29.73 7.30
C LEU A 55 4.81 -28.35 7.15
N PHE A 56 4.83 -27.54 8.21
CA PHE A 56 4.37 -26.15 8.18
C PHE A 56 5.47 -25.18 7.70
N SER A 57 6.72 -25.63 7.55
CA SER A 57 7.83 -24.77 7.17
C SER A 57 7.77 -24.36 5.70
N GLU A 58 7.34 -25.24 4.80
CA GLU A 58 7.26 -24.93 3.36
C GLU A 58 6.11 -23.95 3.06
N THR A 59 4.96 -24.12 3.72
CA THR A 59 3.83 -23.19 3.61
C THR A 59 4.21 -21.81 4.13
N LEU A 60 4.84 -21.72 5.31
CA LEU A 60 5.29 -20.44 5.85
C LEU A 60 6.35 -19.78 4.96
N LEU A 61 7.26 -20.53 4.35
CA LEU A 61 8.24 -19.97 3.43
C LEU A 61 7.55 -19.35 2.19
N PHE A 62 6.52 -20.02 1.65
CA PHE A 62 5.69 -19.48 0.57
C PHE A 62 4.93 -18.23 1.00
N GLU A 63 4.30 -18.23 2.19
CA GLU A 63 3.62 -17.06 2.75
C GLU A 63 4.59 -15.89 2.94
N GLY A 64 5.79 -16.17 3.44
CA GLY A 64 6.83 -15.18 3.65
C GLY A 64 7.31 -14.53 2.36
N LEU A 65 7.48 -15.31 1.29
CA LEU A 65 7.83 -14.79 -0.04
C LEU A 65 6.71 -13.91 -0.62
N ILE A 66 5.45 -14.30 -0.45
CA ILE A 66 4.30 -13.48 -0.85
C ILE A 66 4.32 -12.15 -0.10
N MET A 67 4.50 -12.17 1.21
CA MET A 67 4.52 -10.94 2.01
C MET A 67 5.71 -10.05 1.65
N LEU A 68 6.90 -10.60 1.44
CA LEU A 68 8.04 -9.83 0.94
C LEU A 68 7.74 -9.16 -0.42
N SER A 69 7.15 -9.88 -1.36
CA SER A 69 6.80 -9.32 -2.67
C SER A 69 5.74 -8.20 -2.57
N SER A 70 4.74 -8.35 -1.69
CA SER A 70 3.77 -7.29 -1.38
C SER A 70 4.46 -6.06 -0.78
N GLY A 71 5.39 -6.27 0.15
CA GLY A 71 6.21 -5.21 0.75
C GLY A 71 7.05 -4.45 -0.29
N VAL A 72 7.66 -5.14 -1.24
CA VAL A 72 8.43 -4.51 -2.33
C VAL A 72 7.52 -3.62 -3.20
N CYS A 73 6.32 -4.10 -3.57
CA CYS A 73 5.35 -3.29 -4.29
C CYS A 73 4.94 -2.03 -3.51
N ALA A 74 4.67 -2.17 -2.21
CA ALA A 74 4.33 -1.04 -1.35
C ALA A 74 5.49 -0.03 -1.24
N LEU A 75 6.74 -0.51 -1.19
CA LEU A 75 7.94 0.34 -1.15
C LEU A 75 8.09 1.15 -2.43
N ILE A 76 7.90 0.53 -3.59
CA ILE A 76 7.87 1.20 -4.89
C ILE A 76 6.80 2.31 -4.84
N GLY A 77 5.59 2.01 -4.39
CA GLY A 77 4.52 2.99 -4.21
C GLY A 77 4.93 4.17 -3.32
N ALA A 78 5.57 3.91 -2.17
CA ALA A 78 6.00 4.92 -1.23
C ALA A 78 7.07 5.86 -1.81
N LEU A 79 8.05 5.29 -2.53
CA LEU A 79 9.11 6.06 -3.21
C LEU A 79 8.54 6.98 -4.29
N PHE A 80 7.57 6.48 -5.07
CA PHE A 80 6.95 7.24 -6.15
C PHE A 80 5.87 8.23 -5.68
N CYS A 81 5.35 8.09 -4.44
CA CYS A 81 4.35 8.98 -3.87
C CYS A 81 4.83 10.44 -3.75
N ARG A 82 6.15 10.66 -3.64
CA ARG A 82 6.74 12.02 -3.54
C ARG A 82 6.91 12.72 -4.90
N ARG A 83 6.80 12.02 -6.03
CA ARG A 83 7.03 12.60 -7.37
C ARG A 83 5.71 13.10 -7.96
N LYS A 84 5.63 14.41 -8.25
CA LYS A 84 4.48 15.01 -8.94
C LYS A 84 4.24 14.29 -10.29
N GLY A 85 3.01 13.88 -10.56
CA GLY A 85 2.60 13.25 -11.82
C GLY A 85 2.71 11.73 -11.89
N GLN A 86 3.32 11.05 -10.90
CA GLN A 86 3.50 9.59 -10.93
C GLN A 86 2.44 8.81 -10.13
N TRP A 87 1.29 9.43 -9.86
CA TRP A 87 0.16 8.80 -9.15
C TRP A 87 -0.40 7.55 -9.81
N ASN A 88 -0.19 7.36 -11.11
CA ASN A 88 -0.56 6.12 -11.81
C ASN A 88 0.28 4.93 -11.34
N ILE A 89 1.59 5.16 -11.17
CA ILE A 89 2.53 4.16 -10.68
C ILE A 89 2.21 3.83 -9.23
N VAL A 90 1.92 4.84 -8.40
CA VAL A 90 1.52 4.65 -7.00
C VAL A 90 0.23 3.82 -6.92
N ALA A 91 -0.79 4.16 -7.71
CA ALA A 91 -2.04 3.41 -7.72
C ALA A 91 -1.85 1.95 -8.18
N ALA A 92 -1.04 1.73 -9.22
CA ALA A 92 -0.71 0.39 -9.71
C ALA A 92 0.03 -0.41 -8.63
N ALA A 93 1.07 0.18 -8.03
CA ALA A 93 1.86 -0.44 -6.98
C ALA A 93 1.02 -0.80 -5.74
N CYS A 94 0.12 0.09 -5.31
CA CYS A 94 -0.84 -0.20 -4.24
C CYS A 94 -1.75 -1.38 -4.61
N ALA A 95 -2.31 -1.37 -5.82
CA ALA A 95 -3.19 -2.44 -6.28
C ALA A 95 -2.45 -3.78 -6.30
N THR A 96 -1.23 -3.83 -6.84
CA THR A 96 -0.42 -5.04 -6.86
C THR A 96 -0.06 -5.52 -5.46
N ALA A 97 0.36 -4.61 -4.56
CA ALA A 97 0.64 -4.94 -3.16
C ALA A 97 -0.59 -5.52 -2.43
N SER A 98 -1.79 -5.12 -2.84
CA SER A 98 -3.07 -5.60 -2.28
C SER A 98 -3.50 -6.95 -2.84
N ILE A 99 -3.22 -7.21 -4.12
CA ILE A 99 -3.62 -8.43 -4.82
C ILE A 99 -2.70 -9.60 -4.45
N ILE A 100 -1.41 -9.34 -4.24
CA ILE A 100 -0.42 -10.36 -3.91
C ILE A 100 -0.84 -11.22 -2.69
N PRO A 101 -1.29 -10.64 -1.56
CA PRO A 101 -1.80 -11.41 -0.42
C PRO A 101 -3.05 -12.27 -0.71
N LEU A 102 -3.81 -12.02 -1.79
CA LEU A 102 -4.92 -12.91 -2.17
C LEU A 102 -4.43 -14.30 -2.59
N MET A 103 -3.16 -14.44 -2.97
CA MET A 103 -2.56 -15.73 -3.30
C MET A 103 -2.42 -16.64 -2.06
N LEU A 104 -2.60 -16.11 -0.85
CA LEU A 104 -2.58 -16.87 0.41
C LEU A 104 -3.92 -17.60 0.68
N VAL A 105 -5.03 -17.08 0.14
CA VAL A 105 -6.38 -17.63 0.33
C VAL A 105 -6.51 -19.11 -0.10
N PRO A 106 -6.02 -19.54 -1.28
CA PRO A 106 -6.08 -20.95 -1.67
C PRO A 106 -5.24 -21.88 -0.77
N VAL A 107 -4.31 -21.33 0.03
CA VAL A 107 -3.49 -22.07 1.00
C VAL A 107 -4.20 -22.19 2.36
N GLY A 108 -5.38 -21.59 2.51
CA GLY A 108 -6.19 -21.64 3.73
C GLY A 108 -5.93 -20.49 4.70
N ASP A 109 -5.05 -19.55 4.34
CA ASP A 109 -4.77 -18.40 5.19
C ASP A 109 -5.75 -17.23 4.94
N ILE A 110 -6.62 -17.02 5.92
CA ILE A 110 -7.64 -15.97 5.95
C ILE A 110 -6.99 -14.59 6.15
N ALA A 111 -5.76 -14.51 6.67
CA ALA A 111 -5.04 -13.25 6.80
C ALA A 111 -4.83 -12.60 5.42
N GLY A 112 -4.63 -13.40 4.37
CA GLY A 112 -4.57 -12.91 2.98
C GLY A 112 -5.78 -12.08 2.55
N LEU A 113 -7.00 -12.44 2.98
CA LEU A 113 -8.22 -11.66 2.74
C LEU A 113 -8.21 -10.33 3.50
N LEU A 114 -7.76 -10.35 4.77
CA LEU A 114 -7.66 -9.14 5.58
C LEU A 114 -6.67 -8.17 4.95
N TYR A 115 -5.47 -8.64 4.61
CA TYR A 115 -4.47 -7.84 3.90
C TYR A 115 -5.04 -7.28 2.61
N ALA A 116 -5.61 -8.11 1.74
CA ALA A 116 -6.19 -7.65 0.49
C ALA A 116 -7.29 -6.58 0.67
N SER A 117 -8.15 -6.73 1.69
CA SER A 117 -9.22 -5.77 1.98
C SER A 117 -8.69 -4.41 2.43
N VAL A 118 -7.69 -4.40 3.32
CA VAL A 118 -7.03 -3.17 3.78
C VAL A 118 -6.28 -2.51 2.61
N GLY A 119 -5.59 -3.32 1.80
CA GLY A 119 -4.87 -2.84 0.62
C GLY A 119 -5.80 -2.23 -0.42
N LEU A 120 -6.95 -2.85 -0.64
CA LEU A 120 -7.99 -2.33 -1.52
C LEU A 120 -8.53 -0.99 -1.01
N ALA A 121 -8.77 -0.86 0.30
CA ALA A 121 -9.21 0.41 0.89
C ALA A 121 -8.17 1.53 0.68
N VAL A 122 -6.89 1.22 0.87
CA VAL A 122 -5.78 2.15 0.60
C VAL A 122 -5.72 2.51 -0.89
N THR A 123 -5.81 1.52 -1.78
CA THR A 123 -5.80 1.70 -3.24
C THR A 123 -6.96 2.59 -3.70
N LEU A 124 -8.18 2.33 -3.21
CA LEU A 124 -9.36 3.14 -3.50
C LEU A 124 -9.20 4.58 -3.01
N ARG A 125 -8.56 4.79 -1.85
CA ARG A 125 -8.25 6.12 -1.34
C ARG A 125 -7.27 6.84 -2.24
N VAL A 126 -6.18 6.19 -2.65
CA VAL A 126 -5.19 6.75 -3.58
C VAL A 126 -5.84 7.11 -4.91
N VAL A 127 -6.63 6.20 -5.49
CA VAL A 127 -7.34 6.43 -6.75
C VAL A 127 -8.31 7.61 -6.61
N ARG A 128 -9.17 7.65 -5.58
CA ARG A 128 -10.08 8.79 -5.33
C ARG A 128 -9.32 10.11 -5.24
N THR A 129 -8.17 10.13 -4.58
CA THR A 129 -7.38 11.34 -4.46
C THR A 129 -6.68 11.76 -5.77
N ARG A 130 -6.27 10.80 -6.60
CA ARG A 130 -5.84 11.08 -7.97
C ARG A 130 -6.98 11.70 -8.78
N TRP A 131 -8.18 11.15 -8.74
CA TRP A 131 -9.34 11.69 -9.46
C TRP A 131 -9.71 13.09 -8.97
N ALA A 132 -9.67 13.34 -7.65
CA ALA A 132 -9.85 14.68 -7.11
C ALA A 132 -8.77 15.63 -7.61
N SER A 133 -7.50 15.21 -7.64
CA SER A 133 -6.39 16.03 -8.12
C SER A 133 -6.45 16.31 -9.63
N ALA A 134 -6.89 15.34 -10.43
CA ALA A 134 -6.99 15.40 -11.89
C ALA A 134 -8.20 16.20 -12.38
N ARG A 135 -9.36 16.13 -11.70
CA ARG A 135 -10.53 16.98 -12.03
C ARG A 135 -10.30 18.45 -11.81
N LEU A 136 -9.25 18.80 -11.08
CA LEU A 136 -8.93 20.17 -10.74
C LEU A 136 -7.79 20.72 -11.62
N ALA A 137 -7.05 19.87 -12.35
CA ALA A 137 -5.90 20.26 -13.19
C ALA A 137 -6.36 20.62 -14.60
#